data_AF-A0A7C6XLM3-F1
#
_entry.id   AF-A0A7C6XLM3-F1
#
_cell.length_a   1.000
_cell.length_b   1.000
_cell.length_c   1.000
_cell.angle_alpha   90.00
_cell.angle_beta   90.00
_cell.angle_gamma   90.00
#
_symmetry.space_group_name_H-M   'P 1'
#
loop_
_entity.id
_entity.type
_entity.pdbx_description
1 polymer ?
#
loop_
_entity_poly.entity_id
_entity_poly.type
_entity_poly.pdbx_seq_one_letter_code
_entity_poly.pdbx_strand_id
1 'polypeptide(L)'
;MSDLAGLLSPPPGTQVHFGQGVVESWDATELRNTISWKGARIHDLPTVSGLSALTIDRGDSVALLGWETPNGVSTWWVTGRIVPPGEEASHLTVRGGNLDSWALRSHHYAYESMKFQTLDDSSIEILSDEMLWLYGDDEVLISSPNGDVQALATGGQGRFGGTSGTFLAPEAGSGSANMRIDTSSGRITYVTGSSERIKRDIQDLAVDPDAVLQIRPRSWLPGPVEQHCPDWVHEQHADEECHAGAVIEPPEGVGRDIGLVAEELDAVGLGDFVEYDEEDRPSAIRYDRLAVALVPVVQRQQAQIDELTARLNALEGS
;
A
#
# COMPACT_ATOMS: atom_id res chain seq x y z
N MET A 1 47.06 -21.85 -7.02
CA MET A 1 46.86 -21.05 -5.80
C MET A 1 47.95 -21.42 -4.84
N SER A 2 48.88 -20.49 -4.61
CA SER A 2 50.00 -20.67 -3.68
C SER A 2 49.44 -20.80 -2.27
N ASP A 3 49.93 -21.80 -1.56
CA ASP A 3 49.45 -22.21 -0.25
C ASP A 3 49.69 -21.09 0.78
N LEU A 4 48.61 -20.42 1.20
CA LEU A 4 48.63 -19.41 2.27
C LEU A 4 49.04 -20.00 3.63
N ALA A 5 49.09 -21.33 3.77
CA ALA A 5 49.55 -21.98 4.99
C ALA A 5 51.02 -21.64 5.32
N GLY A 6 51.84 -21.30 4.33
CA GLY A 6 53.23 -20.88 4.54
C GLY A 6 53.38 -19.51 5.21
N LEU A 7 52.35 -18.65 5.13
CA LEU A 7 52.39 -17.30 5.74
C LEU A 7 52.03 -17.31 7.23
N LEU A 8 51.29 -18.33 7.68
CA LEU A 8 50.85 -18.49 9.07
C LEU A 8 51.59 -19.61 9.81
N SER A 9 52.49 -20.32 9.13
CA SER A 9 53.32 -21.33 9.77
C SER A 9 54.58 -20.68 10.34
N PRO A 10 54.79 -20.73 11.67
CA PRO A 10 56.03 -20.23 12.27
C PRO A 10 57.25 -20.97 11.68
N PRO A 11 58.35 -20.28 11.34
CA PRO A 11 59.58 -20.96 10.92
C PRO A 11 60.06 -21.94 12.01
N PRO A 12 60.72 -23.05 11.64
CA PRO A 12 61.25 -24.00 12.62
C PRO A 12 62.15 -23.31 13.64
N GLY A 13 61.87 -23.50 14.94
CA GLY A 13 62.64 -22.89 16.03
C GLY A 13 62.19 -21.48 16.47
N THR A 14 61.03 -21.02 16.02
CA THR A 14 60.41 -19.76 16.50
C THR A 14 59.43 -20.02 17.64
N GLN A 15 59.30 -19.06 18.55
CA GLN A 15 58.25 -19.07 19.59
C GLN A 15 57.07 -18.21 19.14
N VAL A 16 55.87 -18.77 19.20
CA VAL A 16 54.63 -18.04 18.94
C VAL A 16 54.21 -17.32 20.21
N HIS A 17 53.86 -16.04 20.07
CA HIS A 17 53.41 -15.17 21.13
C HIS A 17 52.00 -14.67 20.85
N PHE A 18 51.20 -14.65 21.91
CA PHE A 18 49.89 -14.01 21.92
C PHE A 18 49.93 -12.79 22.83
N GLY A 19 49.25 -11.73 22.42
CA GLY A 19 49.13 -10.50 23.19
C GLY A 19 47.78 -9.85 22.99
N GLN A 20 47.47 -8.89 23.85
CA GLN A 20 46.32 -8.01 23.70
C GLN A 20 46.82 -6.57 23.66
N GLY A 21 46.48 -5.85 22.59
CA GLY A 21 46.77 -4.43 22.44
C GLY A 21 45.50 -3.59 22.51
N VAL A 22 45.67 -2.29 22.74
CA VAL A 22 44.59 -1.30 22.66
C VAL A 22 44.84 -0.40 21.45
N VAL A 23 43.80 -0.20 20.65
CA VAL A 23 43.87 0.63 19.44
C VAL A 23 43.90 2.10 19.84
N GLU A 24 45.00 2.80 19.55
CA GLU A 24 45.09 4.25 19.71
C GLU A 24 44.58 4.99 18.46
N SER A 25 44.79 4.41 17.28
CA SER A 25 44.21 4.88 16.01
C SER A 25 44.04 3.73 15.02
N TRP A 26 43.00 3.82 14.18
CA TRP A 26 42.69 2.87 13.12
C TRP A 26 42.14 3.61 11.90
N ASP A 27 42.79 3.43 10.76
CA ASP A 27 42.29 3.85 9.45
C ASP A 27 41.90 2.59 8.67
N ALA A 28 40.60 2.33 8.55
CA ALA A 28 40.09 1.17 7.85
C ALA A 28 40.29 1.23 6.32
N THR A 29 40.57 2.40 5.76
CA THR A 29 40.75 2.62 4.31
C THR A 29 42.18 2.32 3.90
N GLU A 30 43.15 2.88 4.64
CA GLU A 30 44.58 2.69 4.37
C GLU A 30 45.20 1.52 5.17
N LEU A 31 44.43 0.91 6.08
CA LEU A 31 44.87 -0.09 7.05
C LEU A 31 46.04 0.38 7.94
N ARG A 32 46.19 1.70 8.10
CA ARG A 32 47.15 2.30 9.03
C ARG A 32 46.60 2.20 10.44
N ASN A 33 47.45 1.83 11.38
CA ASN A 33 47.02 1.66 12.76
C ASN A 33 48.13 1.98 13.74
N THR A 34 47.74 2.39 14.94
CA THR A 34 48.65 2.51 16.08
C THR A 34 48.08 1.72 17.24
N ILE A 35 48.84 0.72 17.69
CA ILE A 35 48.46 -0.17 18.78
C ILE A 35 49.38 0.08 19.97
N SER A 36 48.78 0.33 21.13
CA SER A 36 49.49 0.37 22.40
C SER A 36 49.56 -1.04 22.98
N TRP A 37 50.78 -1.54 23.19
CA TRP A 37 51.03 -2.86 23.74
C TRP A 37 52.20 -2.81 24.73
N LYS A 38 51.95 -3.22 25.99
CA LYS A 38 52.96 -3.23 27.07
C LYS A 38 53.75 -1.91 27.23
N GLY A 39 53.08 -0.77 27.01
CA GLY A 39 53.68 0.56 27.11
C GLY A 39 54.48 0.99 25.87
N ALA A 40 54.61 0.13 24.86
CA ALA A 40 55.16 0.49 23.55
C ALA A 40 54.02 0.81 22.57
N ARG A 41 54.28 1.75 21.65
CA ARG A 41 53.41 2.04 20.51
C ARG A 41 53.97 1.35 19.29
N ILE A 42 53.13 0.55 18.64
CA ILE A 42 53.48 -0.15 17.42
C ILE A 42 52.61 0.42 16.30
N HIS A 43 53.24 0.78 15.20
CA HIS A 43 52.59 1.41 14.07
C HIS A 43 52.49 0.44 12.89
N ASP A 44 51.40 0.58 12.14
CA ASP A 44 51.14 -0.08 10.87
C ASP A 44 51.29 -1.62 10.95
N LEU A 45 50.71 -2.21 11.99
CA LEU A 45 50.68 -3.67 12.10
C LEU A 45 49.78 -4.25 11.01
N PRO A 46 50.24 -5.29 10.29
CA PRO A 46 49.38 -6.00 9.36
C PRO A 46 48.19 -6.63 10.10
N THR A 47 47.02 -6.62 9.47
CA THR A 47 45.80 -7.22 10.02
C THR A 47 45.35 -8.40 9.18
N VAL A 48 44.77 -9.42 9.82
CA VAL A 48 44.14 -10.54 9.10
C VAL A 48 42.93 -10.00 8.35
N SER A 49 42.86 -10.26 7.05
CA SER A 49 41.77 -9.80 6.20
C SER A 49 40.44 -10.40 6.65
N GLY A 50 39.46 -9.55 6.95
CA GLY A 50 38.11 -9.97 7.33
C GLY A 50 37.23 -8.78 7.71
N LEU A 51 35.92 -9.01 7.87
CA LEU A 51 34.94 -7.97 8.22
C LEU A 51 35.26 -7.28 9.56
N SER A 52 35.92 -7.99 10.48
CA SER A 52 36.38 -7.42 11.75
C SER A 52 37.38 -6.27 11.56
N ALA A 53 38.20 -6.27 10.50
CA ALA A 53 39.14 -5.18 10.23
C ALA A 53 38.43 -3.85 9.86
N LEU A 54 37.18 -3.92 9.38
CA LEU A 54 36.38 -2.75 9.01
C LEU A 54 35.63 -2.14 10.20
N THR A 55 35.58 -2.84 11.34
CA THR A 55 34.77 -2.46 12.50
C THR A 55 35.59 -2.11 13.74
N ILE A 56 36.92 -2.23 13.67
CA ILE A 56 37.83 -1.80 14.72
C ILE A 56 37.84 -0.27 14.80
N ASP A 57 37.63 0.28 15.99
CA ASP A 57 37.73 1.71 16.27
C ASP A 57 38.75 1.99 17.40
N ARG A 58 39.08 3.26 17.60
CA ARG A 58 39.94 3.71 18.69
C ARG A 58 39.35 3.32 20.05
N GLY A 59 40.18 2.74 20.90
CA GLY A 59 39.80 2.24 22.22
C GLY A 59 39.52 0.74 22.25
N ASP A 60 39.31 0.11 21.09
CA ASP A 60 39.06 -1.33 21.02
C ASP A 60 40.26 -2.14 21.49
N SER A 61 39.96 -3.26 22.15
CA SER A 61 40.96 -4.30 22.45
C SER A 61 41.12 -5.22 21.26
N VAL A 62 42.35 -5.44 20.81
CA VAL A 62 42.67 -6.34 19.69
C VAL A 62 43.61 -7.45 20.13
N ALA A 63 43.38 -8.64 19.56
CA ALA A 63 44.29 -9.76 19.70
C ALA A 63 45.49 -9.56 18.77
N LEU A 64 46.68 -9.73 19.34
CA LEU A 64 47.96 -9.69 18.65
C LEU A 64 48.53 -11.10 18.61
N LEU A 65 48.90 -11.54 17.41
CA LEU A 65 49.69 -12.74 17.18
C LEU A 65 51.06 -12.31 16.69
N GLY A 66 52.11 -12.93 17.16
CA GLY A 66 53.44 -12.70 16.64
C GLY A 66 54.36 -13.88 16.89
N TRP A 67 55.54 -13.87 16.29
CA TRP A 67 56.59 -14.80 16.64
C TRP A 67 57.95 -14.12 16.63
N GLU A 68 58.83 -14.59 17.52
CA GLU A 68 60.21 -14.15 17.60
C GLU A 68 61.11 -15.13 16.83
N THR A 69 61.92 -14.59 15.94
CA THR A 69 62.95 -15.37 15.26
C THR A 69 64.21 -15.48 16.14
N PRO A 70 65.02 -16.55 16.01
CA PRO A 70 66.28 -16.68 16.76
C PRO A 70 67.25 -15.49 16.58
N ASN A 71 67.07 -14.69 15.54
CA ASN A 71 67.85 -13.49 15.23
C ASN A 71 67.25 -12.21 15.85
N GLY A 72 66.23 -12.32 16.72
CA GLY A 72 65.60 -11.20 17.44
C GLY A 72 64.62 -10.36 16.63
N VAL A 73 64.30 -10.75 15.39
CA VAL A 73 63.25 -10.09 14.59
C VAL A 73 61.91 -10.68 14.99
N SER A 74 61.00 -9.84 15.49
CA SER A 74 59.62 -10.21 15.76
C SER A 74 58.68 -9.65 14.71
N THR A 75 57.78 -10.47 14.19
CA THR A 75 56.68 -10.00 13.34
C THR A 75 55.37 -10.16 14.10
N TRP A 76 54.49 -9.16 14.00
CA TRP A 76 53.23 -9.08 14.73
C TRP A 76 52.09 -8.78 13.77
N TRP A 77 50.90 -9.29 14.09
CA TRP A 77 49.67 -9.10 13.34
C TRP A 77 48.50 -8.83 14.28
N VAL A 78 47.57 -8.00 13.83
CA VAL A 78 46.24 -7.88 14.42
C VAL A 78 45.37 -9.02 13.89
N THR A 79 44.87 -9.90 14.75
CA THR A 79 44.06 -11.06 14.32
C THR A 79 42.56 -10.81 14.43
N GLY A 80 42.15 -9.77 15.15
CA GLY A 80 40.76 -9.35 15.30
C GLY A 80 40.51 -8.61 16.61
N ARG A 81 39.33 -7.99 16.71
CA ARG A 81 38.84 -7.38 17.94
C ARG A 81 38.48 -8.46 18.97
N ILE A 82 38.88 -8.25 20.22
CA ILE A 82 38.43 -9.06 21.36
C ILE A 82 37.14 -8.45 21.89
N VAL A 83 36.07 -9.23 21.90
CA VAL A 83 34.76 -8.82 22.41
C VAL A 83 34.47 -9.62 23.69
N PRO A 84 34.51 -9.00 24.88
CA PRO A 84 34.11 -9.67 26.12
C PRO A 84 32.62 -10.06 26.11
N PRO A 85 32.24 -11.13 26.83
CA PRO A 85 30.84 -11.53 26.96
C PRO A 85 29.97 -10.40 27.51
N GLY A 86 28.84 -10.14 26.84
CA GLY A 86 27.90 -9.07 27.22
C GLY A 86 28.11 -7.74 26.50
N GLU A 87 29.18 -7.59 25.72
CA GLU A 87 29.36 -6.47 24.79
C GLU A 87 28.78 -6.84 23.41
N GLU A 88 28.05 -5.92 22.77
CA GLU A 88 27.40 -6.18 21.50
C GLU A 88 28.43 -6.43 20.38
N ALA A 89 28.46 -7.65 19.85
CA ALA A 89 29.31 -8.02 18.71
C ALA A 89 28.69 -7.63 17.34
N SER A 90 27.47 -7.09 17.33
CA SER A 90 26.58 -7.08 16.17
C SER A 90 26.53 -5.77 15.38
N HIS A 91 27.19 -4.71 15.84
CA HIS A 91 27.11 -3.42 15.14
C HIS A 91 28.17 -3.29 14.03
N LEU A 92 27.79 -3.59 12.79
CA LEU A 92 28.56 -3.22 11.59
C LEU A 92 28.25 -1.76 11.25
N THR A 93 29.11 -0.84 11.68
CA THR A 93 29.04 0.57 11.25
C THR A 93 29.84 0.77 9.98
N VAL A 94 29.18 0.86 8.83
CA VAL A 94 29.82 1.32 7.59
C VAL A 94 29.90 2.85 7.63
N ARG A 95 31.08 3.40 7.95
CA ARG A 95 31.32 4.85 7.87
C ARG A 95 31.77 5.21 6.46
N GLY A 96 30.87 5.79 5.66
CA GLY A 96 31.26 6.47 4.43
C GLY A 96 31.97 7.79 4.78
N GLY A 97 33.22 7.95 4.35
CA GLY A 97 33.84 9.29 4.31
C GLY A 97 33.09 10.19 3.32
N ASN A 98 33.26 11.52 3.43
CA ASN A 98 32.63 12.53 2.57
C ASN A 98 32.58 12.09 1.09
N LEU A 99 31.41 11.64 0.67
CA LEU A 99 31.08 11.27 -0.69
C LEU A 99 29.71 11.87 -0.96
N ASP A 100 29.60 12.64 -2.04
CA ASP A 100 28.39 13.37 -2.45
C ASP A 100 27.19 12.46 -2.80
N SER A 101 27.34 11.14 -2.66
CA SER A 101 26.25 10.18 -2.78
C SER A 101 26.58 8.90 -2.00
N TRP A 102 25.64 8.45 -1.18
CA TRP A 102 25.60 7.08 -0.70
C TRP A 102 24.58 6.34 -1.54
N ALA A 103 25.03 5.32 -2.26
CA ALA A 103 24.13 4.28 -2.73
C ALA A 103 24.65 3.01 -2.07
N LEU A 104 23.87 2.44 -1.15
CA LEU A 104 24.01 1.02 -0.85
C LEU A 104 23.52 0.26 -2.10
N ARG A 105 24.31 0.27 -3.17
CA ARG A 105 24.13 -0.65 -4.30
C ARG A 105 24.54 -2.02 -3.80
N SER A 106 23.67 -2.65 -3.04
CA SER A 106 23.66 -4.09 -3.01
C SER A 106 23.20 -4.51 -4.42
N HIS A 107 24.16 -4.79 -5.32
CA HIS A 107 23.88 -5.67 -6.46
C HIS A 107 23.72 -7.07 -5.87
N HIS A 108 22.57 -7.31 -5.24
CA HIS A 108 22.18 -8.65 -4.86
C HIS A 108 21.46 -9.26 -6.06
N TYR A 109 22.18 -10.08 -6.81
CA TYR A 109 21.55 -11.12 -7.63
C TYR A 109 21.00 -12.18 -6.66
N ALA A 110 19.92 -11.86 -5.96
CA ALA A 110 19.15 -12.86 -5.24
C ALA A 110 18.28 -13.57 -6.29
N TYR A 111 18.66 -14.78 -6.68
CA TYR A 111 17.91 -15.57 -7.67
C TYR A 111 16.52 -16.02 -7.19
N GLU A 112 16.09 -15.66 -5.97
CA GLU A 112 14.87 -16.20 -5.36
C GLU A 112 14.02 -15.16 -4.58
N SER A 113 14.59 -14.34 -3.69
CA SER A 113 13.87 -13.19 -3.09
C SER A 113 14.78 -12.30 -2.24
N MET A 114 14.45 -11.00 -2.15
CA MET A 114 14.94 -10.10 -1.11
C MET A 114 13.78 -9.75 -0.19
N LYS A 115 13.95 -9.92 1.13
CA LYS A 115 12.89 -9.68 2.13
C LYS A 115 13.37 -8.63 3.13
N PHE A 116 12.59 -7.57 3.28
CA PHE A 116 12.70 -6.63 4.39
C PHE A 116 11.54 -6.92 5.34
N GLN A 117 11.86 -7.35 6.57
CA GLN A 117 10.87 -7.72 7.56
C GLN A 117 11.30 -7.19 8.92
N THR A 118 10.39 -6.51 9.61
CA THR A 118 10.49 -6.23 11.05
C THR A 118 9.77 -7.35 11.82
N LEU A 119 10.31 -7.73 12.97
CA LEU A 119 9.77 -8.83 13.79
C LEU A 119 9.03 -8.32 15.04
N ASP A 120 8.96 -7.01 15.21
CA ASP A 120 8.35 -6.26 16.31
C ASP A 120 7.56 -5.06 15.74
N ASP A 121 6.98 -4.22 16.61
CA ASP A 121 6.23 -3.00 16.24
C ASP A 121 7.12 -1.90 15.61
N SER A 122 8.27 -2.25 15.04
CA SER A 122 9.13 -1.30 14.35
C SER A 122 8.61 -1.01 12.94
N SER A 123 8.61 0.27 12.59
CA SER A 123 8.29 0.76 11.26
C SER A 123 9.52 0.69 10.35
N ILE A 124 9.30 0.34 9.09
CA ILE A 124 10.26 0.62 8.02
C ILE A 124 9.79 1.90 7.35
N GLU A 125 10.55 2.97 7.52
CA GLU A 125 10.30 4.24 6.85
C GLU A 125 11.37 4.48 5.78
N ILE A 126 10.94 4.72 4.54
CA ILE A 126 11.81 5.10 3.43
C ILE A 126 11.49 6.54 3.07
N LEU A 127 12.31 7.46 3.58
CA LEU A 127 12.22 8.88 3.25
C LEU A 127 13.03 9.16 1.98
N SER A 128 12.37 9.74 0.99
CA SER A 128 13.00 10.16 -0.27
C SER A 128 12.43 11.51 -0.67
N ASP A 129 13.30 12.45 -1.00
CA ASP A 129 12.97 13.72 -1.65
C ASP A 129 12.70 13.54 -3.16
N GLU A 130 13.05 12.36 -3.70
CA GLU A 130 12.79 11.94 -5.07
C GLU A 130 11.86 10.71 -5.16
N MET A 131 11.82 10.07 -6.33
CA MET A 131 10.93 8.95 -6.63
C MET A 131 11.50 7.61 -6.13
N LEU A 132 10.74 6.93 -5.27
CA LEU A 132 10.96 5.52 -4.95
C LEU A 132 10.40 4.64 -6.07
N TRP A 133 11.27 3.89 -6.74
CA TRP A 133 10.89 2.93 -7.75
C TRP A 133 10.93 1.50 -7.22
N LEU A 134 9.80 0.79 -7.30
CA LEU A 134 9.71 -0.65 -7.03
C LEU A 134 9.39 -1.37 -8.34
N TYR A 135 10.28 -2.26 -8.78
CA TYR A 135 10.12 -3.02 -10.01
C TYR A 135 10.42 -4.51 -9.75
N GLY A 136 9.67 -5.38 -10.41
CA GLY A 136 9.91 -6.82 -10.46
C GLY A 136 9.60 -7.34 -11.85
N ASP A 137 10.27 -8.42 -12.27
CA ASP A 137 10.03 -9.03 -13.58
C ASP A 137 8.67 -9.76 -13.62
N ASP A 138 8.17 -10.25 -12.47
CA ASP A 138 6.89 -10.97 -12.34
C ASP A 138 5.89 -10.21 -11.44
N GLU A 139 6.14 -10.17 -10.13
CA GLU A 139 5.18 -9.65 -9.14
C GLU A 139 5.88 -8.79 -8.08
N VAL A 140 5.25 -7.66 -7.75
CA VAL A 140 5.55 -6.86 -6.56
C VAL A 140 4.37 -6.99 -5.61
N LEU A 141 4.53 -7.78 -4.54
CA LEU A 141 3.49 -8.00 -3.52
C LEU A 141 3.71 -7.06 -2.33
N ILE A 142 2.68 -6.27 -2.00
CA ILE A 142 2.60 -5.48 -0.77
C ILE A 142 1.41 -6.02 0.02
N SER A 143 1.65 -6.53 1.22
CA SER A 143 0.61 -7.16 2.03
C SER A 143 0.83 -6.88 3.51
N SER A 144 -0.27 -6.79 4.26
CA SER A 144 -0.28 -6.81 5.71
C SER A 144 -1.12 -7.99 6.18
N PRO A 145 -0.56 -8.97 6.90
CA PRO A 145 -1.30 -10.16 7.31
C PRO A 145 -2.38 -9.88 8.36
N ASN A 146 -2.25 -8.78 9.12
CA ASN A 146 -3.12 -8.45 10.26
C ASN A 146 -3.67 -7.02 10.24
N GLY A 147 -3.59 -6.31 9.11
CA GLY A 147 -4.05 -4.92 9.00
C GLY A 147 -4.24 -4.46 7.56
N ASP A 148 -4.58 -3.18 7.40
CA ASP A 148 -4.83 -2.61 6.08
C ASP A 148 -3.54 -2.24 5.36
N VAL A 149 -3.54 -2.38 4.04
CA VAL A 149 -2.53 -1.78 3.16
C VAL A 149 -3.10 -0.47 2.65
N GLN A 150 -2.53 0.65 3.09
CA GLN A 150 -2.96 1.99 2.67
C GLN A 150 -2.02 2.57 1.61
N ALA A 151 -2.59 3.20 0.58
CA ALA A 151 -1.87 3.95 -0.43
C ALA A 151 -2.44 5.38 -0.50
N LEU A 152 -1.72 6.33 0.11
CA LEU A 152 -2.15 7.73 0.24
C LEU A 152 -1.26 8.65 -0.62
N ALA A 153 -1.88 9.52 -1.41
CA ALA A 153 -1.19 10.60 -2.13
C ALA A 153 -1.61 11.94 -1.54
N THR A 154 -0.74 12.58 -0.74
CA THR A 154 -1.05 13.80 0.02
C THR A 154 -0.88 15.10 -0.79
N GLY A 155 -0.43 15.03 -2.06
CA GLY A 155 -0.15 16.22 -2.88
C GLY A 155 -0.35 16.05 -4.40
N GLY A 156 -1.05 15.02 -4.86
CA GLY A 156 -1.24 14.75 -6.31
C GLY A 156 -2.15 13.57 -6.62
N GLN A 157 -2.25 13.18 -7.90
CA GLN A 157 -3.07 12.04 -8.33
C GLN A 157 -2.38 10.69 -8.04
N GLY A 158 -3.04 9.82 -7.27
CA GLY A 158 -2.67 8.40 -7.14
C GLY A 158 -3.13 7.62 -8.37
N ARG A 159 -2.20 7.12 -9.18
CA ARG A 159 -2.51 6.34 -10.39
C ARG A 159 -2.24 4.85 -10.15
N PHE A 160 -3.30 4.06 -10.10
CA PHE A 160 -3.23 2.59 -10.08
C PHE A 160 -3.46 2.07 -11.50
N GLY A 161 -2.47 1.44 -12.12
CA GLY A 161 -2.60 0.96 -13.50
C GLY A 161 -1.60 -0.13 -13.88
N GLY A 162 -2.07 -1.08 -14.69
CA GLY A 162 -1.30 -2.17 -15.30
C GLY A 162 -2.05 -2.72 -16.53
N THR A 163 -1.42 -3.63 -17.29
CA THR A 163 -1.95 -4.20 -18.56
C THR A 163 -3.28 -4.95 -18.42
N SER A 164 -3.74 -5.21 -17.20
CA SER A 164 -5.08 -5.74 -16.89
C SER A 164 -5.66 -5.17 -15.58
N GLY A 165 -5.26 -3.97 -15.19
CA GLY A 165 -5.79 -3.27 -14.00
C GLY A 165 -7.17 -2.65 -14.23
N THR A 166 -7.85 -2.28 -13.14
CA THR A 166 -9.11 -1.52 -13.16
C THR A 166 -8.94 -0.21 -13.93
N PHE A 167 -9.53 -0.13 -15.14
CA PHE A 167 -9.57 1.08 -15.94
C PHE A 167 -10.83 1.89 -15.62
N LEU A 168 -10.67 3.03 -14.94
CA LEU A 168 -11.70 4.08 -14.87
C LEU A 168 -11.38 5.11 -15.97
N ALA A 169 -12.01 4.95 -17.13
CA ALA A 169 -11.93 5.91 -18.23
C ALA A 169 -13.35 6.34 -18.63
N PRO A 170 -13.58 7.61 -19.01
CA PRO A 170 -14.83 8.00 -19.63
C PRO A 170 -14.98 7.25 -20.95
N GLU A 171 -15.85 6.25 -20.99
CA GLU A 171 -16.19 5.51 -22.20
C GLU A 171 -17.48 6.09 -22.79
N ALA A 172 -17.40 6.61 -24.02
CA ALA A 172 -18.58 6.94 -24.80
C ALA A 172 -19.13 5.66 -25.43
N GLY A 173 -19.70 4.77 -24.60
CA GLY A 173 -20.28 3.49 -25.01
C GLY A 173 -21.65 3.27 -24.37
N SER A 174 -22.55 2.56 -25.05
CA SER A 174 -23.88 2.21 -24.54
C SER A 174 -23.88 0.97 -23.63
N GLY A 175 -22.73 0.65 -23.02
CA GLY A 175 -22.57 -0.51 -22.15
C GLY A 175 -23.23 -0.30 -20.79
N SER A 176 -23.74 -1.39 -20.19
CA SER A 176 -24.38 -1.37 -18.87
C SER A 176 -23.39 -0.92 -17.79
N ALA A 177 -23.78 0.05 -16.95
CA ALA A 177 -23.02 0.47 -15.79
C ALA A 177 -23.03 -0.65 -14.72
N ASN A 178 -22.07 -1.57 -14.80
CA ASN A 178 -22.00 -2.74 -13.91
C ASN A 178 -21.13 -2.51 -12.66
N MET A 179 -20.69 -1.28 -12.42
CA MET A 179 -19.92 -0.90 -11.23
C MET A 179 -20.86 -0.26 -10.20
N ARG A 180 -20.95 -0.83 -9.01
CA ARG A 180 -21.65 -0.27 -7.85
C ARG A 180 -20.63 0.13 -6.80
N ILE A 181 -20.77 1.34 -6.28
CA ILE A 181 -20.07 1.78 -5.06
C ILE A 181 -21.09 1.66 -3.93
N ASP A 182 -20.76 0.89 -2.91
CA ASP A 182 -21.53 0.87 -1.66
C ASP A 182 -21.23 2.16 -0.89
N THR A 183 -22.26 2.99 -0.66
CA THR A 183 -22.10 4.30 -0.01
C THR A 183 -21.82 4.20 1.49
N SER A 184 -22.17 3.08 2.14
CA SER A 184 -21.91 2.85 3.56
C SER A 184 -20.51 2.29 3.80
N SER A 185 -20.08 1.34 2.96
CA SER A 185 -18.83 0.61 3.16
C SER A 185 -17.69 1.06 2.24
N GLY A 186 -17.95 1.98 1.30
CA GLY A 186 -16.98 2.43 0.29
C GLY A 186 -16.52 1.34 -0.70
N ARG A 187 -17.19 0.18 -0.74
CA ARG A 187 -16.73 -0.97 -1.54
C ARG A 187 -17.15 -0.82 -2.99
N ILE A 188 -16.18 -0.96 -3.89
CA ILE A 188 -16.43 -1.07 -5.33
C ILE A 188 -16.73 -2.53 -5.66
N THR A 189 -17.90 -2.78 -6.24
CA THR A 189 -18.38 -4.12 -6.60
C THR A 189 -18.84 -4.16 -8.06
N TYR A 190 -18.77 -5.34 -8.68
CA TYR A 190 -19.35 -5.59 -9.99
C TYR A 190 -20.22 -6.85 -9.95
N VAL A 191 -21.32 -6.84 -10.71
CA VAL A 191 -22.27 -7.96 -10.75
C VAL A 191 -21.87 -8.93 -11.87
N THR A 192 -21.63 -10.20 -11.52
CA THR A 192 -21.06 -11.22 -12.41
C THR A 192 -22.07 -11.98 -13.29
N GLY A 193 -23.38 -11.75 -13.13
CA GLY A 193 -24.40 -12.33 -14.01
C GLY A 193 -25.84 -12.27 -13.47
N SER A 194 -26.81 -12.77 -14.27
CA SER A 194 -28.25 -12.79 -13.94
C SER A 194 -28.95 -14.13 -14.27
N SER A 195 -28.17 -15.23 -14.40
CA SER A 195 -28.71 -16.56 -14.76
C SER A 195 -29.48 -17.22 -13.61
N GLU A 196 -30.52 -17.99 -13.92
CA GLU A 196 -31.25 -18.81 -12.94
C GLU A 196 -30.30 -19.69 -12.10
N ARG A 197 -29.26 -20.27 -12.71
CA ARG A 197 -28.30 -21.15 -12.04
C ARG A 197 -27.51 -20.49 -10.89
N ILE A 198 -27.45 -19.16 -10.87
CA ILE A 198 -26.74 -18.38 -9.84
C ILE A 198 -27.72 -17.62 -8.92
N LYS A 199 -29.04 -17.79 -9.10
CA LYS A 199 -30.09 -17.21 -8.27
C LYS A 199 -30.72 -18.30 -7.39
N ARG A 200 -31.23 -17.91 -6.23
CA ARG A 200 -31.96 -18.80 -5.30
C ARG A 200 -33.25 -18.09 -4.88
N ASP A 201 -34.26 -18.85 -4.51
CA ASP A 201 -35.56 -18.35 -4.01
C ASP A 201 -36.23 -17.36 -4.97
N ILE A 202 -36.41 -17.77 -6.23
CA ILE A 202 -37.06 -16.95 -7.26
C ILE A 202 -38.58 -16.95 -7.01
N GLN A 203 -39.14 -15.76 -6.80
CA GLN A 203 -40.56 -15.55 -6.54
C GLN A 203 -41.10 -14.41 -7.43
N ASP A 204 -42.41 -14.42 -7.69
CA ASP A 204 -43.07 -13.34 -8.40
C ASP A 204 -43.16 -12.10 -7.51
N LEU A 205 -42.69 -10.97 -8.03
CA LEU A 205 -42.84 -9.68 -7.36
C LEU A 205 -44.22 -9.10 -7.68
N ALA A 206 -45.05 -8.97 -6.64
CA ALA A 206 -46.35 -8.31 -6.77
C ALA A 206 -46.18 -6.79 -6.79
N VAL A 207 -46.14 -6.21 -7.99
CA VAL A 207 -46.14 -4.75 -8.17
C VAL A 207 -47.54 -4.30 -8.53
N ASP A 208 -48.10 -3.34 -7.78
CA ASP A 208 -49.39 -2.72 -8.11
C ASP A 208 -49.23 -1.73 -9.29
N PRO A 209 -49.84 -1.99 -10.46
CA PRO A 209 -49.79 -1.07 -11.58
C PRO A 209 -50.38 0.31 -11.29
N ASP A 210 -51.36 0.42 -10.39
CA ASP A 210 -51.97 1.71 -10.07
C ASP A 210 -50.99 2.61 -9.30
N ALA A 211 -50.20 2.04 -8.39
CA ALA A 211 -49.10 2.72 -7.73
C ALA A 211 -48.06 3.23 -8.74
N VAL A 212 -47.72 2.43 -9.74
CA VAL A 212 -46.76 2.82 -10.80
C VAL A 212 -47.28 3.98 -11.63
N LEU A 213 -48.60 4.05 -11.89
CA LEU A 213 -49.22 5.16 -12.59
C LEU A 213 -49.26 6.46 -11.78
N GLN A 214 -49.05 6.42 -10.46
CA GLN A 214 -48.94 7.61 -9.61
C GLN A 214 -47.54 8.23 -9.59
N ILE A 215 -46.52 7.57 -10.18
CA ILE A 215 -45.15 8.09 -10.21
C ILE A 215 -45.12 9.40 -11.01
N ARG A 216 -44.45 10.42 -10.45
CA ARG A 216 -44.32 11.75 -11.06
C ARG A 216 -42.86 12.10 -11.33
N PRO A 217 -42.49 12.39 -12.58
CA PRO A 217 -41.21 13.01 -12.89
C PRO A 217 -41.06 14.35 -12.15
N ARG A 218 -39.95 14.52 -11.47
CA ARG A 218 -39.55 15.74 -10.76
C ARG A 218 -38.34 16.36 -11.44
N SER A 219 -38.20 17.66 -11.24
CA SER A 219 -36.94 18.35 -11.47
C SER A 219 -36.58 19.10 -10.19
N TRP A 220 -35.29 19.19 -9.89
CA TRP A 220 -34.78 19.87 -8.70
C TRP A 220 -33.52 20.65 -9.01
N LEU A 221 -33.16 21.55 -8.11
CA LEU A 221 -31.80 22.11 -8.06
C LEU A 221 -31.02 21.27 -7.05
N PRO A 222 -29.72 21.02 -7.28
CA PRO A 222 -28.89 20.35 -6.29
C PRO A 222 -28.94 21.11 -4.96
N GLY A 223 -29.00 20.35 -3.87
CA GLY A 223 -28.90 20.91 -2.53
C GLY A 223 -27.45 21.28 -2.21
N PRO A 224 -27.24 21.99 -1.09
CA PRO A 224 -25.90 22.27 -0.62
C PRO A 224 -25.19 20.98 -0.19
N VAL A 225 -23.86 20.95 -0.33
CA VAL A 225 -23.01 19.82 0.07
C VAL A 225 -22.19 20.24 1.28
N GLU A 226 -22.20 19.43 2.33
CA GLU A 226 -21.31 19.63 3.47
C GLU A 226 -19.91 19.13 3.11
N GLN A 227 -18.91 20.00 3.21
CA GLN A 227 -17.54 19.63 2.93
C GLN A 227 -17.02 18.72 4.03
N HIS A 228 -16.75 17.46 3.69
CA HIS A 228 -16.10 16.53 4.59
C HIS A 228 -14.58 16.62 4.41
N CYS A 229 -13.87 17.07 5.44
CA CYS A 229 -12.42 16.92 5.49
C CYS A 229 -12.08 15.58 6.17
N PRO A 230 -11.27 14.72 5.54
CA PRO A 230 -10.77 13.52 6.20
C PRO A 230 -10.05 13.85 7.52
N ASP A 231 -10.13 12.98 8.52
CA ASP A 231 -9.54 13.18 9.85
C ASP A 231 -8.04 13.57 9.81
N TRP A 232 -7.27 13.00 8.89
CA TRP A 232 -5.84 13.31 8.73
C TRP A 232 -5.55 14.72 8.17
N VAL A 233 -6.53 15.39 7.56
CA VAL A 233 -6.43 16.80 7.13
C VAL A 233 -6.62 17.74 8.32
N HIS A 234 -7.41 17.34 9.34
CA HIS A 234 -7.60 18.11 10.57
C HIS A 234 -6.32 18.19 11.42
N GLU A 235 -5.43 17.19 11.35
CA GLU A 235 -4.21 17.16 12.16
C GLU A 235 -3.05 18.00 11.57
N GLN A 236 -3.09 18.30 10.26
CA GLN A 236 -1.97 18.97 9.55
C GLN A 236 -2.21 20.45 9.24
N HIS A 237 -3.44 20.93 9.28
CA HIS A 237 -3.79 22.33 8.99
C HIS A 237 -4.25 23.07 10.25
N ALA A 238 -3.87 24.33 10.40
CA ALA A 238 -4.45 25.21 11.41
C ALA A 238 -5.95 25.38 11.15
N ASP A 239 -6.75 25.53 12.20
CA ASP A 239 -8.23 25.60 12.20
C ASP A 239 -8.84 26.53 11.11
N GLU A 240 -8.08 27.49 10.59
CA GLU A 240 -8.53 28.47 9.59
C GLU A 240 -8.52 27.98 8.12
N GLU A 241 -7.81 26.90 7.78
CA GLU A 241 -7.77 26.32 6.41
C GLU A 241 -8.66 25.07 6.26
N CYS A 242 -9.13 24.51 7.36
CA CYS A 242 -10.02 23.35 7.37
C CYS A 242 -11.48 23.81 7.27
N HIS A 243 -12.06 23.71 6.06
CA HIS A 243 -13.47 24.00 5.84
C HIS A 243 -14.39 22.79 6.14
N ALA A 244 -13.98 21.90 7.05
CA ALA A 244 -14.82 20.77 7.45
C ALA A 244 -16.14 21.27 8.03
N GLY A 245 -17.26 20.73 7.55
CA GLY A 245 -18.60 21.18 7.93
C GLY A 245 -19.04 22.48 7.25
N ALA A 246 -18.24 23.07 6.36
CA ALA A 246 -18.68 24.16 5.54
C ALA A 246 -19.77 23.68 4.58
N VAL A 247 -20.92 24.35 4.62
CA VAL A 247 -22.03 24.12 3.70
C VAL A 247 -21.73 24.86 2.40
N ILE A 248 -21.39 24.13 1.35
CA ILE A 248 -21.11 24.67 0.03
C ILE A 248 -22.42 24.73 -0.76
N GLU A 249 -22.89 25.95 -1.01
CA GLU A 249 -24.01 26.18 -1.92
C GLU A 249 -23.61 25.85 -3.37
N PRO A 250 -24.53 25.31 -4.18
CA PRO A 250 -24.26 25.07 -5.58
C PRO A 250 -23.90 26.39 -6.30
N PRO A 251 -22.96 26.36 -7.26
CA PRO A 251 -22.61 27.55 -8.02
C PRO A 251 -23.80 28.13 -8.78
N GLU A 252 -23.83 29.46 -8.96
CA GLU A 252 -24.86 30.11 -9.74
C GLU A 252 -24.86 29.61 -11.20
N GLY A 253 -26.04 29.33 -11.75
CA GLY A 253 -26.20 28.88 -13.13
C GLY A 253 -26.18 27.35 -13.32
N VAL A 254 -26.16 26.55 -12.25
CA VAL A 254 -26.35 25.09 -12.35
C VAL A 254 -27.76 24.78 -12.87
N GLY A 255 -27.82 23.90 -13.88
CA GLY A 255 -29.08 23.43 -14.47
C GLY A 255 -29.89 22.59 -13.49
N ARG A 256 -31.19 22.45 -13.76
CA ARG A 256 -32.04 21.54 -12.98
C ARG A 256 -31.77 20.11 -13.41
N ASP A 257 -31.67 19.23 -12.42
CA ASP A 257 -31.69 17.79 -12.65
C ASP A 257 -33.12 17.30 -12.83
N ILE A 258 -33.26 16.10 -13.40
CA ILE A 258 -34.54 15.43 -13.63
C ILE A 258 -34.49 14.00 -13.09
N GLY A 259 -35.62 13.53 -12.59
CA GLY A 259 -35.75 12.17 -12.09
C GLY A 259 -36.96 12.01 -11.19
N LEU A 260 -36.80 11.23 -10.13
CA LEU A 260 -37.82 10.84 -9.17
C LEU A 260 -37.30 11.08 -7.74
N VAL A 261 -38.23 11.16 -6.79
CA VAL A 261 -37.93 11.39 -5.37
C VAL A 261 -38.23 10.10 -4.60
N ALA A 262 -37.26 9.62 -3.81
CA ALA A 262 -37.31 8.30 -3.19
C ALA A 262 -38.52 8.17 -2.24
N GLU A 263 -38.79 9.21 -1.46
CA GLU A 263 -39.91 9.30 -0.54
C GLU A 263 -41.26 9.28 -1.26
N GLU A 264 -41.34 9.86 -2.47
CA GLU A 264 -42.58 9.80 -3.26
C GLU A 264 -42.85 8.40 -3.80
N LEU A 265 -41.80 7.64 -4.12
CA LEU A 265 -41.91 6.24 -4.55
C LEU A 265 -42.30 5.33 -3.38
N ASP A 266 -41.65 5.52 -2.23
CA ASP A 266 -41.97 4.80 -1.01
C ASP A 266 -43.43 5.03 -0.58
N ALA A 267 -43.88 6.29 -0.59
CA ALA A 267 -45.24 6.67 -0.22
C ALA A 267 -46.35 6.07 -1.10
N VAL A 268 -46.05 5.73 -2.36
CA VAL A 268 -47.01 5.05 -3.25
C VAL A 268 -46.91 3.52 -3.16
N GLY A 269 -46.06 2.98 -2.29
CA GLY A 269 -45.92 1.54 -2.07
C GLY A 269 -44.89 0.85 -2.98
N LEU A 270 -43.93 1.61 -3.54
CA LEU A 270 -42.87 1.08 -4.40
C LEU A 270 -41.51 0.97 -3.69
N GLY A 271 -41.53 0.70 -2.37
CA GLY A 271 -40.34 0.60 -1.52
C GLY A 271 -39.30 -0.44 -1.97
N ASP A 272 -39.69 -1.50 -2.67
CA ASP A 272 -38.75 -2.50 -3.23
C ASP A 272 -37.75 -1.90 -4.25
N PHE A 273 -38.10 -0.76 -4.83
CA PHE A 273 -37.28 -0.01 -5.78
C PHE A 273 -36.52 1.16 -5.12
N VAL A 274 -36.62 1.30 -3.80
CA VAL A 274 -35.98 2.33 -2.98
C VAL A 274 -34.83 1.69 -2.19
N GLU A 275 -33.76 2.46 -1.98
CA GLU A 275 -32.72 2.16 -1.01
C GLU A 275 -32.96 3.01 0.24
N TYR A 276 -32.67 2.44 1.41
CA TYR A 276 -32.87 3.08 2.70
C TYR A 276 -31.51 3.32 3.37
N ASP A 277 -31.40 4.43 4.10
CA ASP A 277 -30.23 4.74 4.92
C ASP A 277 -30.18 3.92 6.22
N GLU A 278 -29.18 4.19 7.07
CA GLU A 278 -29.00 3.51 8.36
C GLU A 278 -30.15 3.76 9.36
N GLU A 279 -30.92 4.83 9.16
CA GLU A 279 -32.09 5.17 9.95
C GLU A 279 -33.42 4.68 9.34
N ASP A 280 -33.36 3.77 8.35
CA ASP A 280 -34.52 3.20 7.66
C ASP A 280 -35.36 4.26 6.91
N ARG A 281 -34.71 5.30 6.40
CA ARG A 281 -35.36 6.35 5.59
C ARG A 281 -35.02 6.19 4.11
N PRO A 282 -35.97 6.44 3.20
CA PRO A 282 -35.69 6.47 1.76
C PRO A 282 -34.53 7.40 1.44
N SER A 283 -33.48 6.88 0.80
CA SER A 283 -32.23 7.62 0.53
C SER A 283 -31.85 7.63 -0.95
N ALA A 284 -32.16 6.57 -1.70
CA ALA A 284 -31.90 6.50 -3.12
C ALA A 284 -32.93 5.64 -3.88
N ILE A 285 -32.88 5.67 -5.21
CA ILE A 285 -33.77 4.89 -6.09
C ILE A 285 -32.93 3.92 -6.92
N ARG A 286 -33.38 2.68 -7.01
CA ARG A 286 -32.86 1.64 -7.90
C ARG A 286 -33.37 1.83 -9.32
N TYR A 287 -32.92 2.90 -9.98
CA TYR A 287 -33.41 3.30 -11.32
C TYR A 287 -33.27 2.20 -12.37
N ASP A 288 -32.22 1.38 -12.29
CA ASP A 288 -31.98 0.22 -13.16
C ASP A 288 -33.09 -0.83 -13.08
N ARG A 289 -33.77 -0.92 -11.93
CA ARG A 289 -34.82 -1.90 -11.67
C ARG A 289 -36.22 -1.34 -11.86
N LEU A 290 -36.39 -0.02 -11.87
CA LEU A 290 -37.72 0.60 -11.93
C LEU A 290 -38.48 0.25 -13.22
N ALA A 291 -37.77 0.00 -14.33
CA ALA A 291 -38.38 -0.47 -15.57
C ALA A 291 -39.13 -1.81 -15.42
N VAL A 292 -38.72 -2.66 -14.46
CA VAL A 292 -39.42 -3.93 -14.16
C VAL A 292 -40.82 -3.67 -13.62
N ALA A 293 -41.03 -2.57 -12.89
CA ALA A 293 -42.34 -2.18 -12.37
C ALA A 293 -43.35 -1.83 -13.48
N LEU A 294 -42.88 -1.47 -14.68
CA LEU A 294 -43.75 -1.16 -15.82
C LEU A 294 -44.33 -2.42 -16.49
N VAL A 295 -43.73 -3.59 -16.30
CA VAL A 295 -44.17 -4.84 -16.93
C VAL A 295 -45.65 -5.15 -16.63
N PRO A 296 -46.11 -5.18 -15.37
CA PRO A 296 -47.53 -5.45 -15.09
C PRO A 296 -48.47 -4.32 -15.54
N VAL A 297 -48.00 -3.07 -15.64
CA VAL A 297 -48.77 -1.96 -16.23
C VAL A 297 -49.04 -2.23 -17.71
N VAL A 298 -48.00 -2.59 -18.47
CA VAL A 298 -48.14 -2.86 -19.91
C VAL A 298 -48.99 -4.11 -20.15
N GLN A 299 -48.84 -5.15 -19.34
CA GLN A 299 -49.70 -6.35 -19.42
C GLN A 299 -51.17 -6.01 -19.19
N ARG A 300 -51.46 -5.19 -18.17
CA ARG A 300 -52.82 -4.70 -17.90
C ARG A 300 -53.36 -3.89 -19.06
N GLN A 301 -52.55 -2.98 -19.62
CA GLN A 301 -52.94 -2.17 -20.76
C GLN A 301 -53.23 -3.03 -22.00
N GLN A 302 -52.43 -4.07 -22.27
CA GLN A 302 -52.68 -4.98 -23.38
C GLN A 302 -54.01 -5.71 -23.21
N ALA A 303 -54.30 -6.22 -22.01
CA ALA A 303 -55.58 -6.88 -21.73
C ALA A 303 -56.78 -5.93 -21.94
N GLN A 304 -56.66 -4.67 -21.51
CA GLN A 304 -57.68 -3.66 -21.74
C GLN A 304 -57.86 -3.33 -23.24
N ILE A 305 -56.76 -3.23 -23.99
CA ILE A 305 -56.81 -3.00 -25.44
C ILE A 305 -57.54 -4.16 -26.13
N ASP A 306 -57.19 -5.40 -25.80
CA ASP A 306 -57.81 -6.59 -26.40
C ASP A 306 -59.32 -6.63 -26.12
N GLU A 307 -59.74 -6.32 -24.88
CA GLU A 307 -61.15 -6.23 -24.50
C GLU A 307 -61.87 -5.12 -25.28
N LEU A 308 -61.28 -3.93 -25.35
CA LEU A 308 -61.87 -2.79 -26.05
C LEU A 308 -61.98 -3.05 -27.56
N THR A 309 -60.97 -3.68 -28.18
CA THR A 309 -60.99 -4.08 -29.58
C THR A 309 -62.07 -5.13 -29.84
N ALA A 310 -62.22 -6.13 -28.96
CA ALA A 310 -63.29 -7.13 -29.07
C ALA A 310 -64.68 -6.50 -29.01
N ARG A 311 -64.89 -5.54 -28.11
CA ARG A 311 -66.15 -4.79 -27.98
C ARG A 311 -66.43 -3.92 -29.21
N LEU A 312 -65.42 -3.23 -29.73
CA LEU A 312 -65.54 -2.41 -30.93
C LEU A 312 -65.98 -3.27 -32.13
N ASN A 313 -65.32 -4.40 -32.35
CA ASN A 313 -65.66 -5.32 -33.45
C ASN A 313 -67.10 -5.86 -33.35
N ALA A 314 -67.57 -6.13 -32.13
CA ALA A 314 -68.95 -6.56 -31.92
C ALA A 314 -69.98 -5.45 -32.24
N LEU A 315 -69.62 -4.19 -31.98
CA LEU A 315 -70.47 -3.02 -32.25
C LEU A 315 -70.45 -2.62 -33.74
N GLU A 316 -69.29 -2.65 -34.39
CA GLU A 316 -69.13 -2.28 -35.80
C GLU A 316 -69.57 -3.38 -36.78
N GLY A 317 -69.63 -4.63 -36.32
CA GLY A 317 -70.16 -5.77 -37.08
C GLY A 317 -71.69 -5.95 -37.01
N SER A 318 -72.39 -5.06 -36.29
CA SER A 318 -73.86 -5.01 -36.15
C SER A 318 -74.48 -3.91 -37.01
#